data_AF-A0A3B9R8K8-F1
#
_entry.id   AF-A0A3B9R8K8-F1
#
_cell.length_a   1.000
_cell.length_b   1.000
_cell.length_c   1.000
_cell.angle_alpha   90.00
_cell.angle_beta   90.00
_cell.angle_gamma   90.00
#
_symmetry.space_group_name_H-M   'P 1'
#
loop_
_entity.id
_entity.type
_entity.pdbx_description
1 polymer ?
#
loop_
_entity_poly.entity_id
_entity_poly.type
_entity_poly.pdbx_seq_one_letter_code
_entity_poly.pdbx_strand_id
1 'polypeptide(L)'
;DYFWMMGDNRDHSEDSRAWGYVPENHIVGTPIFIWMSFDNFTEGISNWRPRWDRIFTTVNGDGEPQSYFKYFLILLIAYLVGNWFWKRNKSTK
;
A
#
# COMPACT_ATOMS: atom_id res chain seq x y z
N ASP A 1 14.20 -17.97 17.24
CA ASP A 1 12.86 -18.45 17.62
C ASP A 1 12.11 -19.06 16.45
N TYR A 2 10.88 -19.55 16.67
CA TYR A 2 10.00 -20.14 15.65
C TYR A 2 8.59 -19.56 15.75
N PHE A 3 7.93 -19.40 14.60
CA PHE A 3 6.63 -18.74 14.48
C PHE A 3 5.62 -19.63 13.77
N TRP A 4 4.37 -19.61 14.25
CA TRP A 4 3.24 -20.26 13.58
C TRP A 4 2.54 -19.22 12.71
N MET A 5 2.56 -19.43 11.39
CA MET A 5 1.99 -18.50 10.41
C MET A 5 0.67 -19.05 9.87
N MET A 6 -0.35 -18.21 9.79
CA MET A 6 -1.65 -18.59 9.23
C MET A 6 -2.16 -17.48 8.32
N GLY A 7 -2.65 -17.84 7.13
CA GLY A 7 -3.26 -16.89 6.21
C GLY A 7 -4.67 -16.50 6.62
N ASP A 8 -5.11 -15.30 6.25
CA ASP A 8 -6.49 -14.84 6.51
C ASP A 8 -7.53 -15.62 5.69
N ASN A 9 -7.20 -16.00 4.45
CA ASN A 9 -8.04 -16.86 3.61
C ASN A 9 -7.84 -18.34 3.98
N ARG A 10 -8.46 -18.76 5.10
CA ARG A 10 -8.19 -20.03 5.79
C ARG A 10 -8.32 -21.27 4.93
N ASP A 11 -9.31 -21.32 4.04
CA ASP A 11 -9.58 -22.49 3.20
C ASP A 11 -8.70 -22.56 1.96
N HIS A 12 -8.06 -21.44 1.59
CA HIS A 12 -7.20 -21.32 0.40
C HIS A 12 -5.79 -20.84 0.77
N SER A 13 -5.29 -21.27 1.92
CA SER A 13 -3.97 -20.89 2.43
C SER A 13 -3.17 -22.15 2.76
N GLU A 14 -2.06 -22.34 2.05
CA GLU A 14 -1.03 -23.31 2.39
C GLU A 14 -0.04 -22.66 3.36
N ASP A 15 -0.33 -22.80 4.66
CA ASP A 15 0.43 -22.16 5.74
C ASP A 15 0.95 -23.18 6.77
N SER A 16 1.32 -22.75 7.98
CA SER A 16 1.94 -23.62 9.00
C SER A 16 1.10 -24.85 9.36
N ARG A 17 -0.20 -24.87 9.04
CA ARG A 17 -1.05 -26.07 9.15
C ARG A 17 -0.57 -27.22 8.24
N ALA A 18 0.02 -26.90 7.09
CA ALA A 18 0.50 -27.87 6.10
C ALA A 18 2.00 -28.17 6.26
N TRP A 19 2.83 -27.14 6.48
CA TRP A 19 4.31 -27.27 6.44
C TRP A 19 5.02 -26.94 7.77
N GLY A 20 4.31 -26.67 8.86
CA GLY A 20 4.89 -26.49 10.20
C GLY A 20 5.38 -25.07 10.53
N TYR A 21 6.18 -24.93 11.59
CA TYR A 21 6.65 -23.63 12.09
C TYR A 21 7.73 -22.98 11.18
N VAL A 22 7.70 -21.66 11.04
CA VAL A 22 8.73 -20.87 10.34
C VAL A 22 9.85 -20.47 11.31
N PRO A 23 11.12 -20.76 11.04
CA PRO A 23 12.21 -20.24 11.84
C PRO A 23 12.38 -18.72 11.64
N GLU A 24 12.68 -17.99 12.71
CA GLU A 24 12.78 -16.52 12.73
C GLU A 24 13.69 -15.92 11.65
N ASN A 25 14.80 -16.58 11.34
CA ASN A 25 15.75 -16.12 10.32
C ASN A 25 15.19 -16.13 8.88
N HIS A 26 14.00 -16.69 8.67
CA HIS A 26 13.27 -16.63 7.40
C HIS A 26 12.26 -15.46 7.35
N ILE A 27 12.09 -14.72 8.44
CA ILE A 27 11.21 -13.56 8.51
C ILE A 27 11.97 -12.31 8.08
N VAL A 28 11.48 -11.65 7.02
CA VAL A 28 12.10 -10.44 6.46
C VAL A 28 11.57 -9.16 7.12
N GLY A 29 10.28 -9.12 7.50
CA GLY A 29 9.68 -7.96 8.14
C GLY A 29 8.15 -7.97 8.12
N THR A 30 7.56 -6.87 8.58
CA THR A 30 6.11 -6.71 8.73
C THR A 30 5.54 -5.77 7.65
N PRO A 31 4.46 -6.13 6.95
CA PRO A 31 3.80 -5.23 6.01
C PRO A 31 3.11 -4.09 6.77
N ILE A 32 3.31 -2.85 6.32
CA ILE A 32 2.77 -1.65 6.98
C ILE A 32 1.85 -0.80 6.08
N PHE A 33 1.98 -0.90 4.76
CA PHE A 33 1.37 0.07 3.84
C PHE A 33 1.07 -0.53 2.46
N ILE A 34 -0.10 -0.19 1.90
CA ILE A 34 -0.51 -0.56 0.54
C ILE A 34 -0.25 0.63 -0.39
N TRP A 35 0.83 0.57 -1.16
CA TRP A 35 1.18 1.66 -2.09
C TRP A 35 0.42 1.58 -3.43
N MET A 36 -0.01 0.38 -3.86
CA MET A 36 -0.77 0.15 -5.08
C MET A 36 -1.75 -1.01 -4.94
N SER A 37 -2.86 -0.97 -5.68
CA SER A 37 -3.90 -1.98 -5.65
C SER A 37 -4.76 -1.93 -6.93
N PHE A 38 -4.86 -3.04 -7.66
CA PHE A 38 -5.62 -3.15 -8.91
C PHE A 38 -6.40 -4.47 -8.95
N ASP A 39 -7.62 -4.43 -9.46
CA ASP A 39 -8.37 -5.60 -9.89
C ASP A 39 -8.11 -5.88 -11.38
N ASN A 40 -8.39 -7.13 -11.79
CA ASN A 40 -8.32 -7.62 -13.17
C ASN A 40 -6.94 -7.44 -13.84
N PHE A 41 -5.88 -7.46 -13.04
CA PHE A 41 -4.51 -7.28 -13.53
C PHE A 41 -4.12 -8.34 -14.57
N THR A 42 -4.66 -9.55 -14.45
CA THR A 42 -4.41 -10.71 -15.33
C THR A 42 -5.23 -10.70 -16.63
N GLU A 43 -6.26 -9.85 -16.73
CA GLU A 43 -7.18 -9.81 -17.87
C GLU A 43 -6.71 -8.85 -19.00
N GLY A 44 -5.48 -8.36 -18.91
CA GLY A 44 -4.89 -7.40 -19.85
C GLY A 44 -5.00 -5.94 -19.38
N ILE A 45 -4.08 -5.10 -19.86
CA ILE A 45 -3.88 -3.72 -19.37
C ILE A 45 -5.13 -2.85 -19.52
N SER A 46 -5.97 -3.10 -20.53
CA SER A 46 -7.22 -2.37 -20.73
C SER A 46 -8.25 -2.59 -19.62
N ASN A 47 -8.16 -3.72 -18.90
CA ASN A 47 -9.11 -4.10 -17.87
C ASN A 47 -8.64 -3.76 -16.46
N TRP A 48 -7.46 -3.16 -16.31
CA TRP A 48 -6.93 -2.80 -15.00
C TRP A 48 -7.84 -1.78 -14.32
N ARG A 49 -8.32 -2.14 -13.13
CA ARG A 49 -9.21 -1.28 -12.33
C ARG A 49 -8.51 -0.94 -11.01
N PRO A 50 -8.00 0.29 -10.84
CA PRO A 50 -7.39 0.70 -9.58
C PRO A 50 -8.41 0.69 -8.44
N ARG A 51 -8.04 0.11 -7.28
CA ARG A 51 -8.85 0.12 -6.05
C ARG A 51 -8.45 1.28 -5.16
N TRP A 52 -9.00 2.46 -5.45
CA TRP A 52 -8.63 3.73 -4.81
C TRP A 52 -8.86 3.76 -3.30
N ASP A 53 -9.82 2.98 -2.80
CA ASP A 53 -10.11 2.80 -1.38
C ASP A 53 -8.99 2.08 -0.62
N ARG A 54 -8.18 1.25 -1.31
CA ARG A 54 -7.06 0.49 -0.73
C ARG A 54 -5.70 1.14 -0.98
N ILE A 55 -5.59 1.99 -1.98
CA ILE A 55 -4.33 2.68 -2.30
C ILE A 55 -4.05 3.70 -1.19
N PHE A 56 -2.83 3.69 -0.66
CA PHE A 56 -2.37 4.52 0.46
C PHE A 56 -3.11 4.26 1.78
N THR A 57 -3.43 2.99 2.07
CA THR A 57 -3.93 2.57 3.38
C THR A 57 -2.85 1.88 4.21
N THR A 58 -3.00 1.92 5.54
CA THR A 58 -2.20 1.12 6.47
C THR A 58 -2.78 -0.29 6.58
N VAL A 59 -1.91 -1.28 6.84
CA VAL A 59 -2.32 -2.70 6.95
C VAL A 59 -2.74 -3.07 8.38
N ASN A 60 -2.17 -2.38 9.37
CA ASN A 60 -2.42 -2.65 10.78
C ASN A 60 -3.20 -1.50 11.41
N GLY A 61 -4.26 -1.82 12.15
CA GLY A 61 -5.07 -0.87 12.91
C GLY A 61 -6.38 -1.52 13.39
N ASP A 62 -6.86 -1.12 14.57
CA ASP A 62 -8.07 -1.68 15.20
C ASP A 62 -9.39 -1.15 14.62
N GLY A 63 -9.35 -0.49 13.45
CA GLY A 63 -10.49 0.17 12.83
C GLY A 63 -10.49 0.11 11.31
N GLU A 64 -11.49 0.74 10.71
CA GLU A 64 -11.66 0.75 9.25
C GLU A 64 -10.44 1.37 8.55
N PRO A 65 -9.79 0.64 7.62
CA PRO A 65 -8.64 1.17 6.88
C PRO A 65 -9.03 2.42 6.10
N GLN A 66 -8.32 3.53 6.33
CA GLN A 66 -8.57 4.79 5.65
C GLN A 66 -7.47 5.07 4.61
N SER A 67 -7.87 5.40 3.38
CA SER A 67 -6.93 5.84 2.35
C SER A 67 -6.48 7.27 2.59
N TYR A 68 -5.16 7.46 2.66
CA TYR A 68 -4.53 8.77 2.76
C TYR A 68 -4.24 9.42 1.39
N PHE A 69 -4.64 8.78 0.30
CA PHE A 69 -4.29 9.21 -1.06
C PHE A 69 -4.75 10.64 -1.36
N LYS A 70 -5.98 11.01 -0.95
CA LYS A 70 -6.50 12.37 -1.15
C LYS A 70 -5.67 13.44 -0.45
N TYR A 71 -5.19 13.18 0.75
CA TYR A 71 -4.37 14.14 1.51
C TYR A 71 -3.01 14.30 0.84
N PHE A 72 -2.43 13.19 0.37
CA PHE A 72 -1.21 13.21 -0.43
C PHE A 72 -1.37 14.09 -1.69
N LEU A 73 -2.47 13.93 -2.44
CA LEU A 73 -2.74 14.76 -3.62
C LEU A 73 -2.88 16.24 -3.29
N ILE A 74 -3.56 16.58 -2.19
CA ILE A 74 -3.68 17.98 -1.74
C ILE A 74 -2.31 18.58 -1.43
N LEU A 75 -1.47 17.86 -0.67
CA LEU A 75 -0.10 18.29 -0.35
C LEU A 75 0.76 18.42 -1.61
N LEU A 76 0.63 17.48 -2.55
CA LEU A 76 1.35 17.50 -3.82
C LEU A 76 0.97 18.73 -4.66
N ILE A 77 -0.32 19.02 -4.79
CA ILE A 77 -0.82 20.19 -5.51
C ILE A 77 -0.32 21.47 -4.84
N ALA A 78 -0.43 21.57 -3.51
CA ALA A 78 0.07 22.71 -2.75
C ALA A 78 1.58 22.93 -2.97
N TYR A 79 2.36 21.85 -2.96
CA TYR A 79 3.80 21.89 -3.25
C TYR A 79 4.09 22.38 -4.68
N LEU A 80 3.41 21.84 -5.69
CA LEU A 80 3.62 22.22 -7.09
C LEU A 80 3.24 23.69 -7.35
N VAL A 81 2.10 24.13 -6.82
CA VAL A 81 1.64 25.53 -6.94
C VAL A 81 2.61 26.47 -6.22
N GLY A 82 3.00 26.14 -4.98
CA GLY A 82 3.99 26.93 -4.23
C GLY A 82 5.32 27.05 -4.97
N ASN A 83 5.83 25.94 -5.51
CA ASN A 83 7.06 25.92 -6.31
C ASN A 83 6.94 26.76 -7.59
N TRP A 84 5.79 26.69 -8.26
CA TRP A 84 5.53 27.48 -9.47
C TRP A 84 5.52 29.00 -9.20
N PHE A 85 4.85 29.44 -8.13
CA PHE A 85 4.86 30.85 -7.72
C PHE A 85 6.27 31.31 -7.32
N TRP A 86 7.00 30.49 -6.57
CA TRP A 86 8.38 30.81 -6.17
C TRP A 86 9.32 30.96 -7.37
N LYS A 87 9.18 30.10 -8.38
CA LYS A 87 9.96 30.18 -9.63
C LYS A 87 9.60 31.39 -10.48
N ARG A 88 8.32 31.77 -10.58
CA ARG A 88 7.89 32.99 -11.28
C ARG A 88 8.55 34.24 -10.71
N ASN A 89 8.63 34.34 -9.38
CA ASN A 89 9.26 35.48 -8.71
C ASN A 89 10.78 35.55 -8.88
N LYS A 90 11.44 34.45 -9.30
CA LYS A 90 12.86 34.43 -9.65
C LYS A 90 13.14 34.79 -11.11
N SER A 91 12.14 34.71 -11.99
CA SER A 91 12.28 35.08 -13.40
C SER A 91 12.04 36.58 -13.63
N THR A 92 11.45 37.28 -12.67
CA THR A 92 11.16 38.73 -12.70
C THR A 92 12.21 39.58 -11.96
N LYS A 93 13.24 38.95 -11.38
CA LYS A 93 14.47 39.60 -10.90
C LYS A 93 15.61 39.24 -11.83
#